data_AF-A0A7L2IQY2-F1
#
_entry.id   AF-A0A7L2IQY2-F1
#
_cell.length_a   1.000
_cell.length_b   1.000
_cell.length_c   1.000
_cell.angle_alpha   90.00
_cell.angle_beta   90.00
_cell.angle_gamma   90.00
#
_symmetry.space_group_name_H-M   'P 1'
#
loop_
_entity.id
_entity.type
_entity.pdbx_description
1 polymer ?
#
loop_
_entity_poly.entity_id
_entity_poly.type
_entity_poly.pdbx_seq_one_letter_code
_entity_poly.pdbx_strand_id
1 'polypeptide(L)'
;DEKEEEELRQRFMAPPVTGLRELRRRRRELRSRMELLIMETQGEVCRALAALDPGASFAVDTWERKEGGGGISCVLQDGEVFEKAGVNVSVVFGLLSEEAARQMRSRGKSLKAKDGKLPFCAMGVSSVIHPKNPHVPTMHFNYRYFEIEEADGTKQWWFGGGTDLTPTYLNEEDAVHFHKTLKEACDKHDLKLYPKYKKW
;
A
#
# COMPACT_ATOMS: atom_id res chain seq x y z
N ASP A 1 7.85 -19.62 -16.65
CA ASP A 1 9.27 -19.96 -16.80
C ASP A 1 9.84 -19.96 -15.39
N GLU A 2 10.46 -21.05 -14.93
CA GLU A 2 10.84 -21.26 -13.52
C GLU A 2 11.73 -20.12 -12.99
N LYS A 3 12.60 -19.59 -13.85
CA LYS A 3 13.49 -18.46 -13.54
C LYS A 3 12.73 -17.18 -13.17
N GLU A 4 11.54 -17.03 -13.74
CA GLU A 4 10.68 -15.87 -13.56
C GLU A 4 9.83 -16.01 -12.29
N GLU A 5 9.46 -17.24 -11.93
CA GLU A 5 8.83 -17.54 -10.64
C GLU A 5 9.82 -17.37 -9.48
N GLU A 6 11.09 -17.71 -9.70
CA GLU A 6 12.21 -17.45 -8.79
C GLU A 6 12.42 -15.94 -8.56
N GLU A 7 12.48 -15.13 -9.63
CA GLU A 7 12.59 -13.67 -9.52
C GLU A 7 11.40 -13.05 -8.77
N LEU A 8 10.20 -13.59 -8.96
CA LEU A 8 9.01 -13.14 -8.22
C LEU A 8 9.08 -13.49 -6.74
N ARG A 9 9.53 -14.70 -6.40
CA ARG A 9 9.74 -15.13 -5.00
C ARG A 9 10.78 -14.27 -4.29
N GLN A 10 11.79 -13.78 -5.02
CA GLN A 10 12.79 -12.88 -4.46
C GLN A 10 12.26 -11.46 -4.21
N ARG A 11 11.26 -11.01 -5.00
CA ARG A 11 10.75 -9.64 -4.93
C ARG A 11 9.51 -9.50 -4.04
N PHE A 12 8.59 -10.46 -4.08
CA PHE A 12 7.28 -10.41 -3.42
C PHE A 12 7.16 -11.44 -2.29
N MET A 13 6.24 -11.19 -1.36
CA MET A 13 5.92 -12.15 -0.30
C MET A 13 5.02 -13.30 -0.77
N ALA A 14 4.23 -13.07 -1.83
CA ALA A 14 3.38 -14.06 -2.48
C ALA A 14 3.10 -13.65 -3.95
N PRO A 15 2.53 -14.53 -4.79
CA PRO A 15 2.14 -14.17 -6.15
C PRO A 15 1.15 -12.98 -6.22
N PRO A 16 1.16 -12.17 -7.29
CA PRO A 16 0.26 -11.03 -7.43
C PRO A 16 -1.23 -11.39 -7.46
N VAL A 17 -2.06 -10.53 -6.85
CA VAL A 17 -3.50 -10.73 -6.71
C VAL A 17 -4.19 -10.79 -8.08
N THR A 18 -3.83 -9.91 -9.01
CA THR A 18 -4.37 -9.90 -10.38
C THR A 18 -3.77 -11.00 -11.27
N GLY A 19 -2.68 -11.63 -10.81
CA GLY A 19 -1.92 -12.60 -11.58
C GLY A 19 -0.95 -11.95 -12.57
N LEU A 20 0.25 -12.54 -12.66
CA LEU A 20 1.38 -11.95 -13.38
C LEU A 20 1.15 -11.78 -14.89
N ARG A 21 0.51 -12.76 -15.53
CA ARG A 21 0.22 -12.71 -16.97
C ARG A 21 -0.63 -11.50 -17.33
N GLU A 22 -1.62 -11.20 -16.50
CA GLU A 22 -2.53 -10.08 -16.70
C GLU A 22 -1.84 -8.74 -16.44
N LEU A 23 -1.04 -8.65 -15.38
CA LEU A 23 -0.22 -7.47 -15.09
C LEU A 23 0.75 -7.15 -16.24
N ARG A 24 1.33 -8.16 -16.89
CA ARG A 24 2.19 -7.98 -18.07
C ARG A 24 1.42 -7.48 -19.28
N ARG A 25 0.27 -8.11 -19.56
CA ARG A 25 -0.60 -7.71 -20.67
C ARG A 25 -1.03 -6.25 -20.54
N ARG A 26 -1.27 -5.79 -19.31
CA ARG A 26 -1.70 -4.43 -18.96
C ARG A 26 -0.58 -3.55 -18.37
N ARG A 27 0.70 -3.85 -18.63
CA ARG A 27 1.85 -3.17 -17.98
C ARG A 27 1.90 -1.63 -18.06
N ARG A 28 1.20 -1.04 -19.05
CA ARG A 28 1.11 0.42 -19.22
C ARG A 28 0.00 1.05 -18.38
N GLU A 29 -0.95 0.27 -17.88
CA GLU A 29 -2.04 0.77 -17.05
C GLU A 29 -1.54 1.09 -15.64
N LEU A 30 -2.02 2.20 -15.07
CA LEU A 30 -1.63 2.65 -13.73
C LEU A 30 -1.91 1.59 -12.66
N ARG A 31 -3.07 0.92 -12.72
CA ARG A 31 -3.41 -0.16 -11.78
C ARG A 31 -2.38 -1.29 -11.77
N SER A 32 -1.85 -1.69 -12.93
CA SER A 32 -0.87 -2.77 -12.99
C SER A 32 0.49 -2.33 -12.45
N ARG A 33 0.89 -1.09 -12.74
CA ARG A 33 2.12 -0.51 -12.19
C ARG A 33 2.03 -0.33 -10.67
N MET A 34 0.87 0.10 -10.18
CA MET A 34 0.63 0.32 -8.77
C MET A 34 0.59 -0.99 -7.99
N GLU A 35 -0.06 -2.04 -8.50
CA GLU A 35 -0.08 -3.36 -7.85
C GLU A 35 1.34 -3.92 -7.69
N LEU A 36 2.18 -3.81 -8.72
CA LEU A 36 3.57 -4.20 -8.62
C LEU A 36 4.30 -3.36 -7.56
N LEU A 37 4.16 -2.03 -7.58
CA LEU A 37 4.81 -1.14 -6.60
C LEU A 37 4.48 -1.50 -5.15
N ILE A 38 3.19 -1.71 -4.82
CA ILE A 38 2.78 -2.01 -3.45
C ILE A 38 3.26 -3.39 -2.99
N MET A 39 3.35 -4.35 -3.92
CA MET A 39 3.91 -5.67 -3.63
C MET A 39 5.43 -5.64 -3.47
N GLU A 40 6.14 -4.85 -4.28
CA GLU A 40 7.58 -4.62 -4.12
C GLU A 40 7.85 -4.00 -2.75
N THR A 41 7.07 -2.97 -2.39
CA THR A 41 7.17 -2.30 -1.08
C THR A 41 6.91 -3.27 0.07
N GLN A 42 5.87 -4.12 -0.01
CA GLN A 42 5.61 -5.14 1.01
C GLN A 42 6.80 -6.10 1.16
N GLY A 43 7.33 -6.62 0.04
CA GLY A 43 8.46 -7.53 0.06
C GLY A 43 9.72 -6.89 0.66
N GLU A 44 10.05 -5.67 0.24
CA GLU A 44 11.22 -4.94 0.73
C GLU A 44 11.14 -4.67 2.24
N VAL A 45 9.99 -4.18 2.72
CA VAL A 45 9.78 -3.90 4.14
C VAL A 45 9.81 -5.19 4.96
N CYS A 46 9.09 -6.25 4.55
CA CYS A 46 9.11 -7.52 5.26
C CYS A 46 10.53 -8.10 5.36
N ARG A 47 11.32 -8.06 4.28
CA ARG A 47 12.71 -8.55 4.29
C ARG A 47 13.60 -7.70 5.20
N ALA A 48 13.46 -6.38 5.17
CA ALA A 48 14.23 -5.48 6.04
C ALA A 48 13.92 -5.74 7.53
N LEU A 49 12.64 -5.93 7.88
CA LEU A 49 12.23 -6.24 9.25
C LEU A 49 12.71 -7.62 9.69
N ALA A 50 12.56 -8.66 8.85
CA ALA A 50 13.03 -10.01 9.16
C ALA A 50 14.55 -10.08 9.35
N ALA A 51 15.32 -9.27 8.60
CA ALA A 51 16.77 -9.20 8.77
C ALA A 51 17.19 -8.60 10.12
N LEU A 52 16.36 -7.74 10.71
CA LEU A 52 16.58 -7.14 12.03
C LEU A 52 16.13 -8.05 13.18
N ASP A 53 15.23 -9.01 12.92
CA ASP A 53 14.66 -9.93 13.91
C ASP A 53 14.79 -11.39 13.45
N PRO A 54 16.01 -11.95 13.39
CA PRO A 54 16.27 -13.26 12.79
C PRO A 54 15.62 -14.44 13.54
N GLY A 55 15.12 -14.22 14.76
CA GLY A 55 14.37 -15.20 15.54
C GLY A 55 12.89 -15.29 15.16
N ALA A 56 12.37 -14.34 14.39
CA ALA A 56 10.98 -14.27 13.98
C ALA A 56 10.83 -14.32 12.45
N SER A 57 9.67 -14.76 11.98
CA SER A 57 9.35 -14.80 10.55
C SER A 57 7.94 -14.32 10.29
N PHE A 58 7.69 -13.82 9.08
CA PHE A 58 6.36 -13.41 8.66
C PHE A 58 5.51 -14.64 8.31
N ALA A 59 4.36 -14.78 8.96
CA ALA A 59 3.26 -15.56 8.44
C ALA A 59 2.65 -14.80 7.25
N VAL A 60 2.58 -15.45 6.09
CA VAL A 60 2.05 -14.88 4.86
C VAL A 60 0.73 -15.56 4.53
N ASP A 61 -0.35 -14.79 4.54
CA ASP A 61 -1.69 -15.25 4.20
C ASP A 61 -2.20 -14.55 2.94
N THR A 62 -2.64 -15.33 1.96
CA THR A 62 -3.23 -14.84 0.72
C THR A 62 -4.72 -15.10 0.74
N TRP A 63 -5.53 -14.10 0.49
CA TRP A 63 -6.99 -14.20 0.58
C TRP A 63 -7.68 -13.52 -0.60
N GLU A 64 -8.91 -13.97 -0.89
CA GLU A 64 -9.74 -13.47 -1.99
C GLU A 64 -11.11 -13.02 -1.49
N ARG A 65 -11.74 -12.07 -2.20
CA ARG A 65 -13.11 -11.63 -1.93
C ARG A 65 -14.05 -12.22 -2.97
N LYS A 66 -15.19 -12.75 -2.50
CA LYS A 66 -16.30 -13.18 -3.38
C LYS A 66 -16.78 -12.07 -4.33
N GLU A 67 -16.70 -10.81 -3.89
CA GLU A 67 -17.14 -9.63 -4.64
C GLU A 67 -16.10 -9.12 -5.65
N GLY A 68 -14.88 -9.66 -5.63
CA GLY A 68 -13.78 -9.28 -6.50
C GLY A 68 -12.54 -8.76 -5.76
N GLY A 69 -11.38 -9.23 -6.20
CA GLY A 69 -10.09 -8.89 -5.64
C GLY A 69 -9.67 -9.76 -4.46
N GLY A 70 -8.72 -9.28 -3.68
CA GLY A 70 -8.08 -10.02 -2.59
C GLY A 70 -6.96 -9.24 -1.95
N GLY A 71 -6.06 -9.94 -1.28
CA GLY A 71 -4.92 -9.34 -0.62
C GLY A 71 -3.89 -10.35 -0.13
N ILE A 72 -2.80 -9.81 0.38
CA ILE A 72 -1.69 -10.54 0.97
C ILE A 72 -1.40 -9.90 2.32
N SER A 73 -1.60 -10.65 3.38
CA SER A 73 -1.32 -10.23 4.75
C SER A 73 -0.03 -10.86 5.23
N CYS A 74 0.96 -10.03 5.57
CA CYS A 74 2.20 -10.48 6.19
C CYS A 74 2.20 -10.02 7.64
N VAL A 75 2.27 -10.98 8.57
CA VAL A 75 2.26 -10.71 10.00
C VAL A 75 3.46 -11.39 10.67
N LEU A 76 4.28 -10.61 11.37
CA LEU A 76 5.32 -11.06 12.29
C LEU A 76 4.84 -10.73 13.71
N GLN A 77 4.94 -11.69 14.62
CA GLN A 77 4.52 -11.54 16.02
C GLN A 77 5.53 -12.16 16.97
N ASP A 78 5.57 -11.64 18.19
CA ASP A 78 6.34 -12.18 19.32
C ASP A 78 7.84 -12.35 19.00
N GLY A 79 8.40 -11.41 18.23
CA GLY A 79 9.82 -11.35 17.95
C GLY A 79 10.64 -10.74 19.09
N GLU A 80 11.96 -10.77 18.93
CA GLU A 80 12.88 -10.17 19.90
C GLU A 80 12.95 -8.65 19.73
N VAL A 81 12.87 -8.16 18.47
CA VAL A 81 12.90 -6.74 18.14
C VAL A 81 11.48 -6.19 17.96
N PHE A 82 10.62 -6.91 17.25
CA PHE A 82 9.26 -6.48 16.98
C PHE A 82 8.26 -7.30 17.79
N GLU A 83 7.48 -6.63 18.63
CA GLU A 83 6.33 -7.24 19.30
C GLU A 83 5.30 -7.67 18.24
N LYS A 84 5.03 -6.79 17.27
CA LYS A 84 4.13 -7.07 16.16
C LYS A 84 4.46 -6.20 14.95
N ALA A 85 4.53 -6.79 13.77
CA ALA A 85 4.63 -6.07 12.50
C ALA A 85 3.62 -6.63 11.50
N GLY A 86 2.78 -5.78 10.94
CA GLY A 86 1.85 -6.13 9.88
C GLY A 86 2.13 -5.30 8.64
N VAL A 87 2.33 -5.96 7.49
CA VAL A 87 2.51 -5.31 6.18
C VAL A 87 1.54 -5.96 5.21
N ASN A 88 0.47 -5.23 4.85
CA ASN A 88 -0.66 -5.79 4.12
C ASN A 88 -0.81 -5.13 2.74
N VAL A 89 -1.04 -5.95 1.73
CA VAL A 89 -1.45 -5.52 0.39
C VAL A 89 -2.91 -5.88 0.19
N SER A 90 -3.67 -4.99 -0.43
CA SER A 90 -5.04 -5.27 -0.88
C SER A 90 -5.22 -4.74 -2.30
N VAL A 91 -5.89 -5.53 -3.13
CA VAL A 91 -6.28 -5.18 -4.50
C VAL A 91 -7.75 -5.59 -4.65
N VAL A 92 -8.65 -4.61 -4.59
CA VAL A 92 -10.09 -4.81 -4.63
C VAL A 92 -10.64 -4.18 -5.91
N PHE A 93 -11.54 -4.89 -6.57
CA PHE A 93 -12.27 -4.38 -7.72
C PHE A 93 -13.72 -4.84 -7.65
N GLY A 94 -14.62 -4.04 -8.22
CA GLY A 94 -16.04 -4.35 -8.17
C GLY A 94 -16.88 -3.18 -8.67
N LEU A 95 -18.14 -3.13 -8.24
CA LEU A 95 -19.05 -2.03 -8.51
C LEU A 95 -19.19 -1.16 -7.27
N LEU A 96 -19.10 0.16 -7.46
CA LEU A 96 -19.27 1.12 -6.38
C LEU A 96 -20.71 1.06 -5.88
N SER A 97 -20.91 0.94 -4.55
CA SER A 97 -22.25 0.99 -3.97
C SER A 97 -22.89 2.36 -4.13
N GLU A 98 -24.22 2.44 -4.12
CA GLU A 98 -24.91 3.74 -4.18
C GLU A 98 -24.49 4.67 -3.03
N GLU A 99 -24.30 4.11 -1.83
CA GLU A 99 -23.86 4.86 -0.67
C GLU A 99 -22.45 5.45 -0.87
N ALA A 100 -21.50 4.63 -1.33
CA ALA A 100 -20.16 5.09 -1.64
C ALA A 100 -20.18 6.18 -2.72
N ALA A 101 -21.05 6.04 -3.73
CA ALA A 101 -21.20 7.03 -4.79
C ALA A 101 -21.77 8.36 -4.24
N ARG A 102 -22.75 8.29 -3.34
CA ARG A 102 -23.31 9.48 -2.66
C ARG A 102 -22.26 10.18 -1.81
N GLN A 103 -21.46 9.44 -1.04
CA GLN A 103 -20.36 10.00 -0.24
C GLN A 103 -19.27 10.66 -1.11
N MET A 104 -18.96 10.07 -2.28
CA MET A 104 -18.02 10.69 -3.21
C MET A 104 -18.58 11.96 -3.83
N ARG A 105 -19.87 11.97 -4.17
CA ARG A 105 -20.56 13.18 -4.67
C ARG A 105 -20.59 14.29 -3.63
N SER A 106 -20.84 13.99 -2.36
CA SER A 106 -20.82 15.01 -1.29
C SER A 106 -19.43 15.62 -1.07
N ARG A 107 -18.36 14.91 -1.43
CA ARG A 107 -16.97 15.40 -1.45
C ARG A 107 -16.60 16.10 -2.78
N GLY A 108 -17.58 16.45 -3.60
CA GLY A 108 -17.40 17.25 -4.81
C GLY A 108 -17.04 16.47 -6.08
N LYS A 109 -17.14 15.13 -6.08
CA LYS A 109 -16.92 14.32 -7.29
C LYS A 109 -18.20 14.23 -8.14
N SER A 110 -18.11 14.56 -9.42
CA SER A 110 -19.20 14.30 -10.37
C SER A 110 -18.97 12.94 -11.02
N LEU A 111 -19.83 11.95 -10.74
CA LEU A 111 -19.68 10.59 -11.27
C LEU A 111 -20.73 10.30 -12.35
N LYS A 112 -20.32 9.86 -13.53
CA LYS A 112 -21.19 9.45 -14.64
C LYS A 112 -21.27 7.92 -14.72
N ALA A 113 -22.38 7.36 -14.23
CA ALA A 113 -22.58 5.91 -14.23
C ALA A 113 -22.97 5.38 -15.62
N LYS A 114 -22.44 4.20 -15.98
CA LYS A 114 -22.84 3.43 -17.16
C LYS A 114 -23.90 2.42 -16.75
N ASP A 115 -25.13 2.52 -17.26
CA ASP A 115 -26.22 1.60 -16.91
C ASP A 115 -26.45 1.49 -15.38
N GLY A 116 -26.27 2.61 -14.66
CA GLY A 116 -26.36 2.66 -13.20
C GLY A 116 -25.15 2.07 -12.45
N LYS A 117 -24.13 1.58 -13.16
CA LYS A 117 -22.93 0.96 -12.60
C LYS A 117 -21.72 1.87 -12.68
N LEU A 118 -20.86 1.76 -11.66
CA LEU A 118 -19.59 2.45 -11.55
C LEU A 118 -18.51 1.42 -11.19
N PRO A 119 -17.87 0.76 -12.17
CA PRO A 119 -16.75 -0.11 -11.92
C PRO A 119 -15.63 0.66 -11.23
N PHE A 120 -15.04 0.07 -10.19
CA PHE A 120 -13.91 0.66 -9.50
C PHE A 120 -12.81 -0.35 -9.25
N CYS A 121 -11.60 0.17 -9.03
CA CYS A 121 -10.49 -0.57 -8.50
C CYS A 121 -9.82 0.26 -7.40
N ALA A 122 -9.56 -0.37 -6.27
CA ALA A 122 -8.87 0.19 -5.12
C ALA A 122 -7.73 -0.74 -4.73
N MET A 123 -6.53 -0.21 -4.59
CA MET A 123 -5.38 -1.00 -4.17
C MET A 123 -4.45 -0.21 -3.28
N GLY A 124 -3.74 -0.88 -2.40
CA GLY A 124 -2.76 -0.22 -1.56
C GLY A 124 -1.95 -1.18 -0.70
N VAL A 125 -0.83 -0.66 -0.20
CA VAL A 125 -0.08 -1.23 0.92
C VAL A 125 -0.41 -0.44 2.18
N SER A 126 -0.56 -1.13 3.31
CA SER A 126 -0.73 -0.54 4.63
C SER A 126 0.08 -1.33 5.64
N SER A 127 0.75 -0.62 6.55
CA SER A 127 1.62 -1.24 7.53
C SER A 127 1.55 -0.55 8.87
N VAL A 128 1.64 -1.34 9.94
CA VAL A 128 1.87 -0.87 11.31
C VAL A 128 2.93 -1.78 11.93
N ILE A 129 3.97 -1.18 12.50
CA ILE A 129 5.13 -1.89 13.06
C ILE A 129 5.33 -1.40 14.49
N HIS A 130 5.24 -2.32 15.45
CA HIS A 130 5.43 -2.09 16.88
C HIS A 130 6.70 -2.78 17.36
N PRO A 131 7.78 -2.02 17.58
CA PRO A 131 8.97 -2.51 18.26
C PRO A 131 8.67 -2.85 19.73
N LYS A 132 9.40 -3.83 20.27
CA LYS A 132 9.31 -4.25 21.67
C LYS A 132 10.02 -3.28 22.62
N ASN A 133 11.11 -2.68 22.15
CA ASN A 133 11.87 -1.71 22.94
C ASN A 133 11.20 -0.33 22.88
N PRO A 134 10.84 0.30 24.03
CA PRO A 134 10.15 1.58 24.06
C PRO A 134 10.95 2.75 23.48
N HIS A 135 12.27 2.61 23.31
CA HIS A 135 13.11 3.62 22.66
C HIS A 135 13.08 3.53 21.12
N VAL A 136 12.50 2.47 20.55
CA VAL A 136 12.32 2.34 19.11
C VAL A 136 10.87 2.71 18.78
N PRO A 137 10.63 3.71 17.92
CA PRO A 137 9.28 4.22 17.66
C PRO A 137 8.41 3.24 16.88
N THR A 138 7.09 3.30 17.12
CA THR A 138 6.12 2.67 16.22
C THR A 138 6.10 3.41 14.89
N MET A 139 5.99 2.69 13.78
CA MET A 139 5.87 3.30 12.44
C MET A 139 4.59 2.81 11.76
N HIS A 140 3.90 3.73 11.09
CA HIS A 140 2.78 3.43 10.22
C HIS A 140 3.03 4.03 8.83
N PHE A 141 2.62 3.30 7.79
CA PHE A 141 2.52 3.86 6.45
C PHE A 141 1.36 3.27 5.68
N ASN A 142 0.83 4.05 4.74
CA ASN A 142 -0.19 3.63 3.81
C ASN A 142 0.05 4.32 2.46
N TYR A 143 0.02 3.57 1.36
CA TYR A 143 0.03 4.13 0.00
C TYR A 143 -0.99 3.40 -0.86
N ARG A 144 -1.93 4.14 -1.42
CA ARG A 144 -3.08 3.59 -2.12
C ARG A 144 -3.45 4.37 -3.37
N TYR A 145 -4.08 3.65 -4.29
CA TYR A 145 -4.60 4.12 -5.55
C TYR A 145 -6.07 3.74 -5.68
N PHE A 146 -6.86 4.63 -6.26
CA PHE A 146 -8.26 4.39 -6.55
C PHE A 146 -8.58 4.87 -7.96
N GLU A 147 -9.30 4.06 -8.75
CA GLU A 147 -9.86 4.45 -10.04
C GLU A 147 -11.34 4.03 -10.15
N ILE A 148 -12.13 4.86 -10.82
CA ILE A 148 -13.53 4.62 -11.21
C ILE A 148 -13.62 4.76 -12.72
N GLU A 149 -14.23 3.79 -13.39
CA GLU A 149 -14.57 3.87 -14.80
C GLU A 149 -15.95 4.53 -15.00
N GLU A 150 -15.99 5.57 -15.82
CA GLU A 150 -17.21 6.33 -16.14
C GLU A 150 -17.88 5.82 -17.44
N ALA A 151 -19.10 6.30 -17.70
CA ALA A 151 -19.92 5.86 -18.84
C ALA A 151 -19.25 5.94 -20.22
N ASP A 152 -18.40 6.95 -20.43
CA ASP A 152 -17.66 7.19 -21.67
C ASP A 152 -16.33 6.41 -21.76
N GLY A 153 -16.04 5.56 -20.76
CA GLY A 153 -14.79 4.80 -20.67
C GLY A 153 -13.60 5.61 -20.10
N THR A 154 -13.81 6.87 -19.73
CA THR A 154 -12.80 7.65 -19.00
C THR A 154 -12.70 7.17 -17.55
N LYS A 155 -11.59 7.55 -16.89
CA LYS A 155 -11.34 7.17 -15.50
C LYS A 155 -11.15 8.38 -14.61
N GLN A 156 -11.88 8.44 -13.51
CA GLN A 156 -11.54 9.31 -12.39
C GLN A 156 -10.66 8.53 -11.43
N TRP A 157 -9.50 9.10 -11.08
CA TRP A 157 -8.54 8.42 -10.22
C TRP A 157 -7.83 9.38 -9.28
N TRP A 158 -7.30 8.84 -8.20
CA TRP A 158 -6.46 9.56 -7.26
C TRP A 158 -5.55 8.60 -6.50
N PHE A 159 -4.46 9.15 -5.98
CA PHE A 159 -3.62 8.50 -4.99
C PHE A 159 -3.92 9.06 -3.60
N GLY A 160 -3.62 8.29 -2.58
CA GLY A 160 -3.62 8.73 -1.20
C GLY A 160 -2.55 7.96 -0.42
N GLY A 161 -2.10 8.54 0.69
CA GLY A 161 -1.12 7.87 1.52
C GLY A 161 -0.40 8.81 2.46
N GLY A 162 0.57 8.26 3.17
CA GLY A 162 1.37 8.93 4.17
C GLY A 162 2.19 7.92 4.96
N THR A 163 3.18 8.44 5.66
CA THR A 163 4.05 7.70 6.57
C THR A 163 4.25 8.56 7.80
N ASP A 164 4.07 7.96 8.97
CA ASP A 164 4.14 8.64 10.26
C ASP A 164 4.87 7.79 11.29
N LEU A 165 5.38 8.47 12.31
CA LEU A 165 6.21 7.91 13.36
C LEU A 165 5.60 8.27 14.71
N THR A 166 5.42 7.26 15.56
CA THR A 166 4.84 7.38 16.90
C THR A 166 5.86 6.95 17.94
N PRO A 167 6.77 7.85 18.37
CA PRO A 167 7.74 7.54 19.42
C PRO A 167 7.11 7.52 20.81
N THR A 168 7.56 6.61 21.67
CA THR A 168 7.25 6.66 23.11
C THR A 168 8.02 7.78 23.80
N TYR A 169 9.31 7.91 23.46
CA TYR A 169 10.20 8.96 23.92
C TYR A 169 10.72 9.74 22.73
N LEU A 170 10.72 11.07 22.83
CA LEU A 170 11.26 11.92 21.77
C LEU A 170 12.77 11.73 21.66
N ASN A 171 13.21 11.35 20.47
CA ASN A 171 14.60 11.44 20.04
C ASN A 171 14.66 12.41 18.85
N GLU A 172 15.39 13.51 19.02
CA GLU A 172 15.49 14.56 18.01
C GLU A 172 16.19 14.07 16.73
N GLU A 173 17.21 13.22 16.87
CA GLU A 173 17.94 12.67 15.72
C GLU A 173 17.04 11.74 14.89
N ASP A 174 16.25 10.90 15.54
CA ASP A 174 15.28 10.02 14.87
C ASP A 174 14.21 10.85 14.14
N ALA A 175 13.69 11.89 14.80
CA ALA A 175 12.70 12.79 14.20
C ALA A 175 13.27 13.52 12.98
N VAL A 176 14.49 14.05 13.08
CA VAL A 176 15.20 14.71 11.97
C VAL A 176 15.45 13.73 10.83
N HIS A 177 15.97 12.53 11.13
CA HIS A 177 16.23 11.51 10.13
C HIS A 177 14.95 11.13 9.37
N PHE A 178 13.88 10.81 10.10
CA PHE A 178 12.59 10.44 9.53
C PHE A 178 12.05 11.53 8.60
N HIS A 179 11.98 12.77 9.09
CA HIS A 179 11.45 13.89 8.33
C HIS A 179 12.33 14.30 7.15
N LYS A 180 13.66 14.22 7.28
CA LYS A 180 14.60 14.49 6.19
C LYS A 180 14.40 13.51 5.05
N THR A 181 14.31 12.22 5.35
CA THR A 181 14.09 11.16 4.35
C THR A 181 12.79 11.37 3.57
N LEU A 182 11.68 11.67 4.25
CA LEU A 182 10.40 11.97 3.60
C LEU A 182 10.45 13.26 2.76
N LYS A 183 11.14 14.29 3.25
CA LYS A 183 11.33 15.55 2.51
C LYS A 183 12.13 15.32 1.24
N GLU A 184 13.24 14.60 1.31
CA GLU A 184 14.08 14.28 0.15
C GLU A 184 13.32 13.48 -0.91
N ALA A 185 12.43 12.58 -0.50
CA ALA A 185 11.55 11.88 -1.44
C ALA A 185 10.57 12.84 -2.14
N CYS A 186 9.93 13.75 -1.39
CA CYS A 186 9.01 14.73 -1.94
C CYS A 186 9.69 15.77 -2.85
N ASP A 187 10.87 16.25 -2.45
CA ASP A 187 11.62 17.30 -3.14
C ASP A 187 12.05 16.89 -4.55
N LYS A 188 12.19 15.58 -4.82
CA LYS A 188 12.44 15.03 -6.17
C LYS A 188 11.29 15.27 -7.15
N HIS A 189 10.10 15.59 -6.64
CA HIS A 189 8.89 15.79 -7.45
C HIS A 189 8.44 17.25 -7.45
N ASP A 190 8.31 17.87 -6.27
CA ASP A 190 8.04 19.31 -6.11
C ASP A 190 8.32 19.72 -4.65
N LEU A 191 9.12 20.78 -4.48
CA LEU A 191 9.54 21.33 -3.18
C LEU A 191 8.36 21.79 -2.30
N LYS A 192 7.17 21.99 -2.87
CA LYS A 192 5.95 22.36 -2.15
C LYS A 192 5.23 21.18 -1.50
N LEU A 193 5.54 19.95 -1.90
CA LEU A 193 4.80 18.76 -1.45
C LEU A 193 5.05 18.47 0.04
N TYR A 194 6.31 18.43 0.46
CA TYR A 194 6.62 18.11 1.86
C TYR A 194 6.03 19.13 2.87
N PRO A 195 6.20 20.46 2.70
CA PRO A 195 5.57 21.42 3.60
C PRO A 195 4.04 21.29 3.66
N LYS A 196 3.40 20.97 2.52
CA LYS A 196 1.95 20.76 2.45
C LYS A 196 1.53 19.49 3.18
N TYR A 197 2.19 18.37 2.91
CA TYR A 197 1.79 17.06 3.45
C TYR A 197 2.21 16.84 4.89
N LYS A 198 3.31 17.46 5.36
CA LYS A 198 3.68 17.45 6.77
C LYS A 198 2.63 18.13 7.67
N LYS A 199 1.90 19.13 7.13
CA LYS A 199 0.91 19.90 7.88
C LYS A 199 -0.49 19.26 7.90
N TRP A 200 -0.78 18.33 6.99
CA TRP A 200 -2.13 17.79 6.77
C TRP A 200 -2.64 17.08 8.02
#